data_AF-A0A316VPU1-F1
#
_entry.id   AF-A0A316VPU1-F1
#
_cell.length_a   1.000
_cell.length_b   1.000
_cell.length_c   1.000
_cell.angle_alpha   90.00
_cell.angle_beta   90.00
_cell.angle_gamma   90.00
#
_symmetry.space_group_name_H-M   'P 1'
#
loop_
_entity.id
_entity.type
_entity.pdbx_description
1 polymer ?
#
loop_
_entity_poly.entity_id
_entity_poly.type
_entity_poly.pdbx_seq_one_letter_code
_entity_poly.pdbx_strand_id
1 'polypeptide(L)'
;MQFRSACVTALASVLLQFRAAGIVPQSIPEERFQLSSILSLKYPDTGDVALGATTTRNATLQEPSWTLNYTEAVDDADPFASGLYTTVMVDFGAPGVGFPDGGQVRHYLANNNSLVVSGMSGTLMRTGQAITSYNAPNPPAGSGPHRYAQLVVEQPKGWVAPANFSAVMPLARGFQVEQYLNYSRLGSIIAATYYIVEGAPPTNVSVSATSTVPTATVEAVASSVSASLASAYASSTDRAGTFTPTPTGDHSDAAVARLSSPILASVATCLCVSMLAAFATL
;
A
#
# COMPACT_ATOMS: atom_id res chain seq x y z
N MET A 1 -17.10 -20.51 -4.57
CA MET A 1 -17.38 -20.13 -3.16
C MET A 1 -16.24 -20.51 -2.19
N GLN A 2 -15.66 -21.71 -2.27
CA GLN A 2 -14.62 -22.17 -1.32
C GLN A 2 -13.31 -21.36 -1.34
N PHE A 3 -12.83 -20.92 -2.52
CA PHE A 3 -11.65 -20.05 -2.66
C PHE A 3 -11.86 -18.65 -2.04
N ARG A 4 -13.05 -18.05 -2.17
CA ARG A 4 -13.37 -16.76 -1.54
C ARG A 4 -13.35 -16.88 -0.01
N SER A 5 -13.94 -17.95 0.54
CA SER A 5 -13.95 -18.19 1.99
C SER A 5 -12.55 -18.38 2.59
N ALA A 6 -11.67 -19.13 1.91
CA ALA A 6 -10.30 -19.34 2.35
C ALA A 6 -9.46 -18.05 2.35
N CYS A 7 -9.61 -17.21 1.32
CA CYS A 7 -8.89 -15.94 1.24
C CYS A 7 -9.37 -14.94 2.30
N VAL A 8 -10.69 -14.80 2.50
CA VAL A 8 -11.25 -13.98 3.57
C VAL A 8 -10.74 -14.43 4.95
N THR A 9 -10.68 -15.75 5.19
CA THR A 9 -10.13 -16.30 6.44
C THR A 9 -8.66 -15.91 6.62
N ALA A 10 -7.88 -15.93 5.54
CA ALA A 10 -6.49 -15.47 5.57
C ALA A 10 -6.39 -13.96 5.86
N LEU A 11 -7.24 -13.12 5.28
CA LEU A 11 -7.26 -11.67 5.54
C LEU A 11 -7.65 -11.39 7.00
N ALA A 12 -8.62 -12.13 7.55
CA ALA A 12 -8.97 -12.07 8.96
C ALA A 12 -7.81 -12.49 9.86
N SER A 13 -7.08 -13.54 9.48
CA SER A 13 -5.87 -13.97 10.20
C SER A 13 -4.78 -12.89 10.20
N VAL A 14 -4.58 -12.18 9.08
CA VAL A 14 -3.67 -11.02 9.03
C VAL A 14 -4.05 -9.98 10.07
N LEU A 15 -5.30 -9.51 10.07
CA LEU A 15 -5.74 -8.48 11.02
C LEU A 15 -5.60 -8.94 12.47
N LEU A 16 -5.98 -10.18 12.77
CA LEU A 16 -5.88 -10.74 14.12
C LEU A 16 -4.44 -10.91 14.59
N GLN A 17 -3.52 -11.29 13.72
CA GLN A 17 -2.10 -11.36 14.07
C GLN A 17 -1.50 -9.97 14.28
N PHE A 18 -1.91 -8.96 13.52
CA PHE A 18 -1.52 -7.56 13.78
C PHE A 18 -2.04 -7.05 15.13
N ARG A 19 -3.25 -7.45 15.54
CA ARG A 19 -3.77 -7.19 16.90
C ARG A 19 -2.96 -7.92 17.97
N ALA A 20 -2.73 -9.21 17.81
CA ALA A 20 -1.93 -10.02 18.73
C ALA A 20 -0.49 -9.50 18.86
N ALA A 21 0.07 -8.99 17.77
CA ALA A 21 1.36 -8.34 17.73
C ALA A 21 1.34 -6.93 18.32
N GLY A 22 0.21 -6.39 18.79
CA GLY A 22 0.12 -5.05 19.38
C GLY A 22 0.40 -3.89 18.40
N ILE A 23 0.39 -4.15 17.10
CA ILE A 23 0.49 -3.12 16.06
C ILE A 23 -0.87 -2.44 15.90
N VAL A 24 -1.95 -3.22 15.98
CA VAL A 24 -3.34 -2.75 15.94
C VAL A 24 -4.01 -2.94 17.30
N PRO A 25 -4.84 -2.01 17.79
CA PRO A 25 -5.09 -0.66 17.24
C PRO A 25 -4.07 0.38 17.73
N GLN A 26 -3.15 0.00 18.61
CA GLN A 26 -2.33 0.94 19.39
C GLN A 26 -1.37 1.79 18.54
N SER A 27 -0.76 1.20 17.49
CA SER A 27 0.21 1.90 16.65
C SER A 27 -0.36 2.36 15.31
N ILE A 28 -1.34 1.62 14.80
CA ILE A 28 -2.14 1.96 13.63
C ILE A 28 -3.60 1.63 13.97
N PRO A 29 -4.53 2.58 13.83
CA PRO A 29 -5.94 2.32 14.05
C PRO A 29 -6.47 1.24 13.11
N GLU A 30 -7.40 0.44 13.61
CA GLU A 30 -7.95 -0.69 12.87
C GLU A 30 -8.69 -0.25 11.59
N GLU A 31 -9.29 0.93 11.59
CA GLU A 31 -10.04 1.48 10.46
C GLU A 31 -9.14 1.75 9.24
N ARG A 32 -7.82 1.81 9.46
CA ARG A 32 -6.83 1.90 8.39
C ARG A 32 -6.62 0.57 7.67
N PHE A 33 -7.09 -0.56 8.18
CA PHE A 33 -6.94 -1.87 7.56
C PHE A 33 -8.22 -2.24 6.79
N GLN A 34 -8.20 -2.00 5.49
CA GLN A 34 -9.24 -2.47 4.56
C GLN A 34 -8.59 -3.48 3.63
N LEU A 35 -8.24 -4.63 4.21
CA LEU A 35 -7.46 -5.66 3.54
C LEU A 35 -8.27 -6.27 2.39
N SER A 36 -7.72 -6.17 1.18
CA SER A 36 -8.27 -6.75 -0.05
C SER A 36 -7.35 -7.79 -0.69
N SER A 37 -6.11 -7.89 -0.22
CA SER A 37 -5.12 -8.83 -0.72
C SER A 37 -4.20 -9.37 0.38
N ILE A 38 -3.77 -10.62 0.22
CA ILE A 38 -2.74 -11.24 1.06
C ILE A 38 -1.38 -10.84 0.52
N LEU A 39 -0.55 -10.27 1.41
CA LEU A 39 0.80 -9.89 1.07
C LEU A 39 1.78 -11.04 1.33
N SER A 40 2.30 -11.63 0.27
CA SER A 40 3.42 -12.58 0.31
C SER A 40 4.74 -11.81 0.28
N LEU A 41 5.67 -12.20 1.15
CA LEU A 41 7.00 -11.62 1.27
C LEU A 41 8.04 -12.69 0.99
N LYS A 42 8.96 -12.42 0.06
CA LYS A 42 10.03 -13.36 -0.30
C LYS A 42 11.39 -12.69 -0.32
N TYR A 43 12.31 -13.18 0.49
CA TYR A 43 13.72 -12.78 0.46
C TYR A 43 14.49 -13.64 -0.55
N PRO A 44 15.46 -13.06 -1.30
CA PRO A 44 16.22 -13.81 -2.32
C PRO A 44 16.88 -15.09 -1.80
N ASP A 45 17.52 -15.01 -0.62
CA ASP A 45 18.35 -16.11 -0.10
C ASP A 45 17.57 -17.09 0.79
N THR A 46 16.40 -16.68 1.30
CA THR A 46 15.64 -17.45 2.31
C THR A 46 14.31 -17.98 1.77
N GLY A 47 13.78 -17.38 0.70
CA GLY A 47 12.46 -17.72 0.18
C GLY A 47 11.35 -17.02 0.94
N ASP A 48 10.18 -17.66 0.99
CA ASP A 48 8.96 -17.08 1.54
C ASP A 48 9.03 -16.94 3.05
N VAL A 49 8.66 -15.77 3.57
CA VAL A 49 8.56 -15.50 5.01
C VAL A 49 7.09 -15.46 5.39
N ALA A 50 6.69 -16.43 6.22
CA ALA A 50 5.33 -16.50 6.72
C ALA A 50 5.03 -15.33 7.67
N LEU A 51 3.75 -14.92 7.68
CA LEU A 51 3.24 -13.92 8.62
C LEU A 51 3.57 -14.30 10.06
N GLY A 52 4.16 -13.36 10.81
CA GLY A 52 4.56 -13.53 12.20
C GLY A 52 5.78 -14.42 12.44
N ALA A 53 6.38 -14.98 11.38
CA ALA A 53 7.53 -15.86 11.52
C ALA A 53 8.75 -15.12 12.08
N THR A 54 9.57 -15.84 12.84
CA THR A 54 10.90 -15.36 13.23
C THR A 54 11.89 -15.68 12.11
N THR A 55 12.70 -14.71 11.73
CA THR A 55 13.80 -14.86 10.77
C THR A 55 15.08 -14.26 11.31
N THR A 56 16.21 -14.60 10.68
CA THR A 56 17.52 -14.08 11.09
C THR A 56 17.84 -12.77 10.39
N ARG A 57 18.69 -11.93 11.02
CA ARG A 57 19.22 -10.72 10.38
C ARG A 57 19.82 -11.02 9.01
N ASN A 58 20.63 -12.08 8.91
CA ASN A 58 21.34 -12.44 7.68
C ASN A 58 20.37 -12.84 6.55
N ALA A 59 19.25 -13.48 6.88
CA ALA A 59 18.20 -13.82 5.92
C ALA A 59 17.51 -12.59 5.28
N THR A 60 17.70 -11.41 5.88
CA THR A 60 16.99 -10.17 5.51
C THR A 60 17.91 -9.08 4.95
N LEU A 61 19.14 -9.42 4.54
CA LEU A 61 20.11 -8.41 4.08
C LEU A 61 19.72 -7.75 2.75
N GLN A 62 19.08 -8.50 1.85
CA GLN A 62 18.64 -8.03 0.53
C GLN A 62 17.18 -7.57 0.58
N GLU A 63 16.81 -6.56 -0.21
CA GLU A 63 15.41 -6.11 -0.36
C GLU A 63 14.53 -7.31 -0.80
N PRO A 64 13.38 -7.55 -0.15
CA PRO A 64 12.50 -8.64 -0.53
C PRO A 64 11.66 -8.28 -1.76
N SER A 65 10.99 -9.29 -2.32
CA SER A 65 9.90 -9.11 -3.27
C SER A 65 8.55 -9.21 -2.57
N TRP A 66 7.58 -8.45 -3.07
CA TRP A 66 6.22 -8.39 -2.55
C TRP A 66 5.23 -8.84 -3.63
N THR A 67 4.39 -9.81 -3.29
CA THR A 67 3.31 -10.29 -4.17
C THR A 67 1.97 -10.12 -3.46
N LEU A 68 1.03 -9.47 -4.13
CA LEU A 68 -0.36 -9.36 -3.71
C LEU A 68 -1.13 -10.55 -4.27
N ASN A 69 -1.84 -11.26 -3.41
CA ASN A 69 -2.74 -12.36 -3.81
C ASN A 69 -4.16 -11.97 -3.43
N TYR A 70 -5.07 -11.92 -4.40
CA TYR A 70 -6.39 -11.32 -4.22
C TYR A 70 -7.53 -12.26 -4.63
N THR A 71 -8.76 -11.91 -4.26
CA THR A 71 -9.93 -12.80 -4.36
C THR A 71 -10.59 -12.83 -5.73
N GLU A 72 -10.34 -11.82 -6.58
CA GLU A 72 -11.00 -11.62 -7.87
C GLU A 72 -9.97 -11.17 -8.91
N ALA A 73 -10.16 -11.51 -10.18
CA ALA A 73 -9.24 -11.05 -11.23
C ALA A 73 -9.26 -9.51 -11.33
N VAL A 74 -8.09 -8.92 -11.58
CA VAL A 74 -7.96 -7.48 -11.80
C VAL A 74 -8.41 -7.16 -13.22
N ASP A 75 -9.65 -6.66 -13.36
CA ASP A 75 -10.19 -6.13 -14.61
C ASP A 75 -10.08 -4.59 -14.64
N ASP A 76 -10.31 -3.94 -15.78
CA ASP A 76 -10.15 -2.48 -15.96
C ASP A 76 -11.07 -1.58 -15.08
N ALA A 77 -11.99 -2.16 -14.29
CA ALA A 77 -12.90 -1.48 -13.34
C ALA A 77 -12.62 -1.77 -11.85
N ASP A 78 -11.50 -2.43 -11.56
CA ASP A 78 -11.09 -2.96 -10.25
C ASP A 78 -10.79 -1.88 -9.20
N PRO A 79 -11.02 -2.12 -7.88
CA PRO A 79 -10.43 -1.31 -6.82
C PRO A 79 -8.95 -0.96 -7.03
N PHE A 80 -8.15 -1.83 -7.67
CA PHE A 80 -6.75 -1.60 -8.06
C PHE A 80 -6.52 -0.70 -9.29
N ALA A 81 -7.57 -0.05 -9.82
CA ALA A 81 -7.54 0.71 -11.08
C ALA A 81 -6.56 1.90 -11.10
N SER A 82 -5.98 2.29 -9.96
CA SER A 82 -4.89 3.26 -9.97
C SER A 82 -3.60 2.70 -10.57
N GLY A 83 -3.38 1.38 -10.43
CA GLY A 83 -2.16 0.67 -10.81
C GLY A 83 -0.92 1.03 -10.00
N LEU A 84 -1.02 1.97 -9.05
CA LEU A 84 0.11 2.53 -8.32
C LEU A 84 -0.06 2.37 -6.81
N TYR A 85 1.04 1.97 -6.17
CA TYR A 85 1.05 1.56 -4.77
C TYR A 85 2.18 2.24 -4.01
N THR A 86 1.90 2.46 -2.74
CA THR A 86 2.88 2.82 -1.73
C THR A 86 3.23 1.58 -0.92
N THR A 87 4.51 1.25 -0.85
CA THR A 87 5.03 0.15 -0.03
C THR A 87 5.88 0.72 1.09
N VAL A 88 5.63 0.28 2.32
CA VAL A 88 6.33 0.75 3.52
C VAL A 88 6.81 -0.43 4.34
N MET A 89 8.08 -0.38 4.77
CA MET A 89 8.61 -1.27 5.80
C MET A 89 8.88 -0.47 7.07
N VAL A 90 8.32 -0.94 8.18
CA VAL A 90 8.41 -0.24 9.47
C VAL A 90 8.71 -1.22 10.58
N ASP A 91 9.68 -0.86 11.41
CA ASP A 91 9.96 -1.54 12.67
C ASP A 91 9.12 -0.89 13.79
N PHE A 92 8.32 -1.70 14.47
CA PHE A 92 7.48 -1.31 15.62
C PHE A 92 8.16 -1.60 16.96
N GLY A 93 9.41 -2.05 16.95
CA GLY A 93 10.15 -2.44 18.15
C GLY A 93 9.61 -3.74 18.74
N ALA A 94 10.04 -4.02 19.98
CA ALA A 94 9.62 -5.22 20.68
C ALA A 94 8.19 -5.12 21.28
N PRO A 95 7.40 -6.21 21.28
CA PRO A 95 6.08 -6.25 21.87
C PRO A 95 6.04 -5.75 23.32
N GLY A 96 5.12 -4.82 23.61
CA GLY A 96 4.94 -4.25 24.96
C GLY A 96 6.02 -3.26 25.42
N VAL A 97 7.11 -3.11 24.67
CA VAL A 97 8.25 -2.24 24.99
C VAL A 97 8.27 -1.02 24.06
N GLY A 98 7.95 -1.23 22.77
CA GLY A 98 8.00 -0.17 21.76
C GLY A 98 9.40 0.48 21.65
N PHE A 99 9.45 1.72 21.17
CA PHE A 99 10.65 2.55 21.22
C PHE A 99 10.56 3.61 22.33
N PRO A 100 11.68 3.98 22.98
CA PRO A 100 11.69 4.99 24.05
C PRO A 100 11.19 6.38 23.64
N ASP A 101 11.27 6.71 22.35
CA ASP A 101 10.78 7.97 21.76
C ASP A 101 9.31 7.89 21.30
N GLY A 102 8.64 6.75 21.53
CA GLY A 102 7.28 6.48 21.05
C GLY A 102 7.17 6.38 19.52
N GLY A 103 8.30 6.38 18.81
CA GLY A 103 8.37 6.39 17.36
C GLY A 103 8.38 5.00 16.75
N GLN A 104 8.15 4.92 15.45
CA GLN A 104 8.42 3.74 14.62
C GLN A 104 9.68 4.03 13.79
N VAL A 105 10.39 3.00 13.34
CA VAL A 105 11.55 3.19 12.46
C VAL A 105 11.18 2.81 11.03
N ARG A 106 11.29 3.77 10.12
CA ARG A 106 11.03 3.56 8.69
C ARG A 106 12.26 2.95 8.03
N HIS A 107 12.15 1.68 7.68
CA HIS A 107 13.19 0.90 7.00
C HIS A 107 13.12 0.99 5.47
N TYR A 108 11.92 1.23 4.94
CA TYR A 108 11.68 1.38 3.51
C TYR A 108 10.44 2.22 3.27
N LEU A 109 10.48 3.04 2.23
CA LEU A 109 9.30 3.72 1.71
C LEU A 109 9.50 3.97 0.23
N ALA A 110 8.62 3.40 -0.59
CA ALA A 110 8.55 3.65 -2.01
C ALA A 110 7.11 3.98 -2.40
N ASN A 111 6.96 5.07 -3.14
CA ASN A 111 5.71 5.51 -3.73
C ASN A 111 5.74 5.19 -5.22
N ASN A 112 4.56 5.10 -5.84
CA ASN A 112 4.39 4.89 -7.27
C ASN A 112 5.00 3.55 -7.74
N ASN A 113 4.92 2.51 -6.91
CA ASN A 113 5.24 1.15 -7.32
C ASN A 113 4.11 0.64 -8.21
N SER A 114 4.45 0.06 -9.36
CA SER A 114 3.47 -0.51 -10.28
C SER A 114 3.20 -1.98 -9.97
N LEU A 115 1.96 -2.43 -10.12
CA LEU A 115 1.63 -3.85 -10.00
C LEU A 115 1.67 -4.54 -11.37
N VAL A 116 2.45 -5.61 -11.47
CA VAL A 116 2.44 -6.50 -12.64
C VAL A 116 1.53 -7.68 -12.34
N VAL A 117 0.35 -7.66 -12.96
CA VAL A 117 -0.73 -8.62 -12.74
C VAL A 117 -0.52 -9.90 -13.55
N SER A 118 -0.79 -11.04 -12.91
CA SER A 118 -0.87 -12.37 -13.51
C SER A 118 -2.00 -13.16 -12.83
N GLY A 119 -3.18 -13.16 -13.47
CA GLY A 119 -4.38 -13.80 -12.93
C GLY A 119 -4.79 -13.21 -11.58
N MET A 120 -4.88 -14.06 -10.55
CA MET A 120 -5.27 -13.69 -9.18
C MET A 120 -4.10 -13.25 -8.29
N SER A 121 -2.98 -12.86 -8.92
CA SER A 121 -1.77 -12.42 -8.22
C SER A 121 -1.10 -11.26 -8.95
N GLY A 122 -0.41 -10.39 -8.21
CA GLY A 122 0.36 -9.29 -8.78
C GLY A 122 1.66 -9.04 -8.04
N THR A 123 2.74 -8.84 -8.80
CA THR A 123 4.05 -8.50 -8.24
C THR A 123 4.24 -7.00 -8.19
N LEU A 124 4.56 -6.47 -7.02
CA LEU A 124 4.90 -5.05 -6.86
C LEU A 124 6.30 -4.80 -7.41
N MET A 125 6.36 -4.01 -8.47
CA MET A 125 7.60 -3.58 -9.10
C MET A 125 7.94 -2.17 -8.63
N ARG A 126 9.18 -1.99 -8.15
CA ARG A 126 9.72 -0.68 -7.80
C ARG A 126 10.03 0.12 -9.06
N THR A 127 9.02 0.78 -9.61
CA THR A 127 9.12 1.68 -10.76
C THR A 127 9.26 3.14 -10.35
N GLY A 128 8.75 3.52 -9.17
CA GLY A 128 9.01 4.81 -8.54
C GLY A 128 10.36 4.87 -7.80
N GLN A 129 10.79 6.10 -7.49
CA GLN A 129 11.96 6.32 -6.63
C GLN A 129 11.62 5.94 -5.19
N ALA A 130 12.49 5.13 -4.57
CA ALA A 130 12.42 4.89 -3.14
C ALA A 130 12.77 6.19 -2.40
N ILE A 131 11.83 6.68 -1.59
CA ILE A 131 12.04 7.79 -0.68
C ILE A 131 12.98 7.35 0.43
N THR A 132 12.81 6.12 0.92
CA THR A 132 13.81 5.48 1.76
C THR A 132 14.12 4.13 1.16
N SER A 133 15.34 4.01 0.63
CA SER A 133 15.88 2.73 0.16
C SER A 133 15.85 1.68 1.27
N TYR A 134 15.81 0.42 0.89
CA TYR A 134 15.71 -0.68 1.84
C TYR A 134 16.88 -0.66 2.83
N ASN A 135 16.55 -0.65 4.11
CA ASN A 135 17.50 -0.83 5.21
C ASN A 135 17.16 -2.15 5.90
N ALA A 136 18.11 -3.09 5.89
CA ALA A 136 17.90 -4.39 6.51
C ALA A 136 17.60 -4.24 8.03
N PRO A 137 16.78 -5.14 8.60
CA PRO A 137 16.61 -5.28 10.04
C PRO A 137 17.94 -5.25 10.79
N ASN A 138 18.00 -4.45 11.86
CA ASN A 138 19.15 -4.42 12.75
C ASN A 138 18.73 -4.04 14.17
N PRO A 139 17.91 -4.88 14.84
CA PRO A 139 17.48 -4.61 16.21
C PRO A 139 18.70 -4.40 17.10
N PRO A 140 18.71 -3.37 17.97
CA PRO A 140 19.76 -3.19 18.95
C PRO A 140 19.96 -4.43 19.82
N ALA A 141 21.20 -4.70 20.23
CA ALA A 141 21.46 -5.80 21.16
C ALA A 141 20.68 -5.59 22.46
N GLY A 142 19.98 -6.64 22.91
CA GLY A 142 19.20 -6.63 24.12
C GLY A 142 17.84 -5.91 24.08
N SER A 143 17.42 -5.33 22.95
CA SER A 143 16.08 -4.73 22.84
C SER A 143 14.94 -5.73 22.64
N GLY A 144 15.27 -7.02 22.47
CA GLY A 144 14.32 -8.10 22.23
C GLY A 144 13.93 -8.26 20.76
N PRO A 145 12.98 -9.18 20.47
CA PRO A 145 12.48 -9.44 19.13
C PRO A 145 11.66 -8.25 18.59
N HIS A 146 12.12 -7.63 17.51
CA HIS A 146 11.44 -6.51 16.85
C HIS A 146 10.48 -7.00 15.76
N ARG A 147 9.35 -6.29 15.59
CA ARG A 147 8.31 -6.57 14.59
C ARG A 147 8.49 -5.67 13.37
N TYR A 148 8.87 -6.26 12.24
CA TYR A 148 9.05 -5.55 10.97
C TYR A 148 7.82 -5.75 10.09
N ALA A 149 6.93 -4.77 10.07
CA ALA A 149 5.72 -4.82 9.26
C ALA A 149 5.99 -4.27 7.86
N GLN A 150 5.42 -4.97 6.88
CA GLN A 150 5.36 -4.60 5.48
C GLN A 150 3.92 -4.21 5.16
N LEU A 151 3.71 -2.98 4.70
CA LEU A 151 2.39 -2.41 4.46
C LEU A 151 2.30 -1.97 2.99
N VAL A 152 1.17 -2.24 2.36
CA VAL A 152 0.86 -1.80 1.01
C VAL A 152 -0.42 -0.99 1.03
N VAL A 153 -0.36 0.19 0.40
CA VAL A 153 -1.47 1.12 0.29
C VAL A 153 -1.64 1.47 -1.18
N GLU A 154 -2.86 1.40 -1.67
CA GLU A 154 -3.17 1.87 -3.01
C GLU A 154 -3.20 3.40 -3.07
N GLN A 155 -2.61 3.97 -4.12
CA GLN A 155 -2.61 5.40 -4.35
C GLN A 155 -3.87 5.80 -5.13
N PRO A 156 -4.64 6.81 -4.71
CA PRO A 156 -5.76 7.30 -5.50
C PRO A 156 -5.32 7.70 -6.93
N LYS A 157 -6.22 7.59 -7.91
CA LYS A 157 -5.93 8.03 -9.28
C LYS A 157 -5.48 9.50 -9.30
N GLY A 158 -4.34 9.76 -9.94
CA GLY A 158 -3.75 11.11 -10.03
C GLY A 158 -3.12 11.61 -8.73
N TRP A 159 -2.94 10.74 -7.74
CA TRP A 159 -2.24 11.06 -6.51
C TRP A 159 -0.78 11.45 -6.78
N VAL A 160 -0.29 12.43 -6.01
CA VAL A 160 1.09 12.89 -6.06
C VAL A 160 1.64 12.91 -4.64
N ALA A 161 2.86 12.41 -4.48
CA ALA A 161 3.53 12.42 -3.19
C ALA A 161 3.69 13.86 -2.67
N PRO A 162 3.42 14.11 -1.37
CA PRO A 162 3.68 15.43 -0.80
C PRO A 162 5.17 15.75 -0.84
N ALA A 163 5.53 17.03 -0.93
CA ALA A 163 6.91 17.48 -1.15
C ALA A 163 7.94 16.91 -0.15
N ASN A 164 7.54 16.73 1.11
CA ASN A 164 8.41 16.17 2.16
C ASN A 164 8.69 14.66 1.99
N PHE A 165 7.96 14.00 1.10
CA PHE A 165 8.11 12.59 0.75
C PHE A 165 8.22 12.42 -0.78
N SER A 166 8.78 13.41 -1.48
CA SER A 166 9.02 13.35 -2.93
C SER A 166 10.52 13.28 -3.30
N ALA A 167 11.40 13.18 -2.30
CA ALA A 167 12.85 13.09 -2.48
C ALA A 167 13.44 11.97 -1.61
N VAL A 168 14.66 11.54 -1.93
CA VAL A 168 15.38 10.53 -1.13
C VAL A 168 15.68 11.07 0.27
N MET A 169 15.44 10.22 1.26
CA MET A 169 15.60 10.45 2.68
C MET A 169 16.26 9.23 3.33
N PRO A 170 17.07 9.43 4.39
CA PRO A 170 17.64 8.32 5.13
C PRO A 170 16.56 7.52 5.89
N LEU A 171 16.99 6.41 6.48
CA LEU A 171 16.24 5.72 7.54
C LEU A 171 15.85 6.74 8.63
N ALA A 172 14.61 6.68 9.08
CA ALA A 172 14.06 7.66 10.01
C ALA A 172 13.50 6.98 11.26
N ARG A 173 13.95 7.44 12.43
CA ARG A 173 13.31 7.18 13.73
C ARG A 173 12.21 8.21 13.96
N GLY A 174 11.23 7.91 14.79
CA GLY A 174 10.09 8.82 15.02
C GLY A 174 9.09 8.87 13.87
N PHE A 175 9.20 7.96 12.89
CA PHE A 175 8.20 7.82 11.85
C PHE A 175 6.90 7.31 12.48
N GLN A 176 5.77 7.74 11.94
CA GLN A 176 4.46 7.19 12.30
C GLN A 176 3.70 6.92 11.01
N VAL A 177 3.39 5.65 10.75
CA VAL A 177 2.64 5.21 9.57
C VAL A 177 1.35 6.01 9.44
N GLU A 178 0.57 6.12 10.52
CA GLU A 178 -0.70 6.83 10.48
C GLU A 178 -0.54 8.31 10.08
N GLN A 179 0.44 9.01 10.67
CA GLN A 179 0.71 10.40 10.31
C GLN A 179 1.11 10.54 8.84
N TYR A 180 1.94 9.62 8.33
CA TYR A 180 2.32 9.61 6.93
C TYR A 180 1.11 9.41 6.02
N LEU A 181 0.24 8.45 6.33
CA LEU A 181 -0.94 8.18 5.53
C LEU A 181 -1.90 9.38 5.51
N ASN A 182 -2.13 10.01 6.67
CA ASN A 182 -2.98 11.19 6.79
C ASN A 182 -2.39 12.39 6.04
N TYR A 183 -1.11 12.69 6.27
CA TYR A 183 -0.42 13.82 5.62
C TYR A 183 -0.37 13.65 4.09
N SER A 184 -0.14 12.42 3.64
CA SER A 184 -0.09 12.08 2.22
C SER A 184 -1.47 11.91 1.60
N ARG A 185 -2.56 11.99 2.36
CA ARG A 185 -3.94 11.72 1.89
C ARG A 185 -4.06 10.35 1.21
N LEU A 186 -3.31 9.37 1.72
CA LEU A 186 -3.39 8.00 1.27
C LEU A 186 -4.56 7.28 1.95
N GLY A 187 -5.14 6.33 1.23
CA GLY A 187 -6.23 5.50 1.72
C GLY A 187 -5.77 4.41 2.68
N SER A 188 -6.63 3.42 2.83
CA SER A 188 -6.42 2.30 3.75
C SER A 188 -5.33 1.35 3.27
N ILE A 189 -4.73 0.63 4.22
CA ILE A 189 -3.82 -0.48 4.00
C ILE A 189 -4.63 -1.63 3.40
N ILE A 190 -4.25 -2.05 2.19
CA ILE A 190 -4.94 -3.07 1.40
C ILE A 190 -4.28 -4.45 1.53
N ALA A 191 -3.01 -4.48 1.95
CA ALA A 191 -2.24 -5.69 2.16
C ALA A 191 -1.20 -5.44 3.25
N ALA A 192 -1.01 -6.42 4.13
CA ALA A 192 -0.04 -6.32 5.20
C ALA A 192 0.54 -7.69 5.55
N THR A 193 1.81 -7.69 5.95
CA THR A 193 2.44 -8.83 6.63
C THR A 193 3.48 -8.30 7.61
N TYR A 194 3.94 -9.12 8.54
CA TYR A 194 5.09 -8.77 9.38
C TYR A 194 5.88 -10.02 9.70
N TYR A 195 7.14 -9.82 10.10
CA TYR A 195 8.00 -10.87 10.61
C TYR A 195 8.81 -10.33 11.80
N ILE A 196 9.46 -11.24 12.50
CA ILE A 196 10.21 -10.94 13.72
C ILE A 196 11.70 -11.16 13.46
N VAL A 197 12.53 -10.20 13.89
CA VAL A 197 13.99 -10.36 13.95
C VAL A 197 14.45 -9.95 15.34
N GLU A 198 15.31 -10.76 15.94
CA GLU A 198 15.96 -10.45 17.21
C GLU A 198 17.41 -10.03 16.98
N GLY A 199 17.88 -9.08 17.80
CA GLY A 199 19.27 -8.66 17.83
C GLY A 199 20.20 -9.72 18.43
N ALA A 200 21.49 -9.44 18.45
CA ALA A 200 22.45 -10.34 19.11
C ALA A 200 22.18 -10.42 20.63
N PRO A 201 22.41 -11.58 21.27
CA PRO A 201 22.32 -11.74 22.72
C PRO A 201 23.22 -10.77 23.50
N PRO A 202 22.95 -10.52 24.80
CA PRO A 202 21.84 -11.06 25.59
C PRO A 202 20.54 -10.25 25.46
N THR A 203 19.39 -10.91 25.57
CA THR A 203 18.06 -10.28 25.61
C THR A 203 17.77 -9.76 27.01
N ASN A 204 17.94 -8.45 27.22
CA ASN A 204 17.86 -7.83 28.55
C ASN A 204 16.47 -7.24 28.87
N VAL A 205 15.49 -7.46 27.99
CA VAL A 205 14.15 -6.86 28.10
C VAL A 205 13.08 -7.94 28.16
N SER A 206 12.19 -7.82 29.15
CA SER A 206 10.98 -8.62 29.25
C SER A 206 10.00 -8.15 28.17
N VAL A 207 9.74 -9.00 27.18
CA VAL A 207 8.78 -8.73 26.09
C VAL A 207 7.41 -9.30 26.44
N SER A 208 6.34 -8.61 26.04
CA SER A 208 4.99 -9.19 26.14
C SER A 208 4.85 -10.36 25.17
N ALA A 209 4.27 -11.47 25.65
CA ALA A 209 3.97 -12.60 24.77
C ALA A 209 2.90 -12.20 23.75
N THR A 210 3.12 -12.54 22.49
CA THR A 210 2.10 -12.50 21.44
C THR A 210 1.02 -13.53 21.79
N SER A 211 -0.24 -13.11 21.89
CA SER A 211 -1.35 -14.03 22.16
C SER A 211 -1.66 -14.89 20.93
N THR A 212 -2.00 -16.16 21.14
CA THR A 212 -2.53 -17.00 20.06
C THR A 212 -3.88 -16.48 19.60
N VAL A 213 -4.16 -16.54 18.29
CA VAL A 213 -5.44 -16.13 17.70
C VAL A 213 -6.42 -17.31 17.75
N PRO A 214 -7.55 -17.24 18.49
CA PRO A 214 -8.53 -18.33 18.53
C PRO A 214 -9.32 -18.45 17.22
N THR A 215 -9.64 -19.68 16.80
CA THR A 215 -10.38 -19.97 15.55
C THR A 215 -11.75 -19.28 15.50
N ALA A 216 -12.50 -19.26 16.60
CA ALA A 216 -13.81 -18.60 16.66
C ALA A 216 -13.72 -17.07 16.39
N THR A 217 -12.61 -16.45 16.78
CA THR A 217 -12.34 -15.03 16.49
C THR A 217 -12.05 -14.82 15.01
N VAL A 218 -11.40 -15.79 14.34
CA VAL A 218 -11.14 -15.74 12.90
C VAL A 218 -12.44 -15.75 12.11
N GLU A 219 -13.40 -16.61 12.43
CA GLU A 219 -14.69 -16.69 11.72
C GLU A 219 -15.51 -15.38 11.84
N ALA A 220 -15.54 -14.79 13.04
CA ALA A 220 -16.22 -13.52 13.27
C ALA A 220 -15.58 -12.39 12.46
N VAL A 221 -14.24 -12.29 12.47
CA VAL A 221 -13.53 -11.27 11.68
C VAL A 221 -13.64 -11.54 10.18
N ALA A 222 -13.60 -12.79 9.74
CA ALA A 222 -13.79 -13.18 8.35
C ALA A 222 -15.15 -12.70 7.81
N SER A 223 -16.19 -12.77 8.63
CA SER A 223 -17.51 -12.22 8.27
C SER A 223 -17.46 -10.70 8.04
N SER A 224 -16.77 -9.96 8.90
CA SER A 224 -16.61 -8.50 8.77
C SER A 224 -15.74 -8.08 7.57
N VAL A 225 -14.67 -8.83 7.29
CA VAL A 225 -13.80 -8.61 6.13
C VAL A 225 -14.56 -8.91 4.83
N SER A 226 -15.35 -9.99 4.81
CA SER A 226 -16.23 -10.31 3.66
C SER A 226 -17.19 -9.18 3.35
N ALA A 227 -17.84 -8.61 4.37
CA ALA A 227 -18.79 -7.51 4.20
C ALA A 227 -18.09 -6.24 3.68
N SER A 228 -16.89 -5.95 4.18
CA SER A 228 -16.09 -4.80 3.75
C SER A 228 -15.64 -4.91 2.29
N LEU A 229 -15.15 -6.10 1.90
CA LEU A 229 -14.83 -6.43 0.51
C LEU A 229 -16.03 -6.27 -0.43
N ALA A 230 -17.20 -6.80 -0.03
CA ALA A 230 -18.42 -6.68 -0.81
C ALA A 230 -18.86 -5.21 -1.00
N SER A 231 -18.75 -4.39 0.04
CA SER A 231 -19.05 -2.95 -0.04
C SER A 231 -18.08 -2.19 -0.93
N ALA A 232 -16.78 -2.50 -0.88
CA ALA A 232 -15.77 -1.85 -1.71
C ALA A 232 -16.01 -2.13 -3.20
N TYR A 233 -16.39 -3.37 -3.53
CA TYR A 233 -16.72 -3.78 -4.90
C TYR A 233 -18.04 -3.18 -5.39
N ALA A 234 -19.08 -3.11 -4.53
CA ALA A 234 -20.33 -2.45 -4.90
C ALA A 234 -20.11 -0.95 -5.24
N SER A 235 -19.22 -0.28 -4.49
CA SER A 235 -18.87 1.12 -4.73
C SER A 235 -18.03 1.34 -6.00
N SER A 236 -17.29 0.34 -6.50
CA SER A 236 -16.57 0.48 -7.78
C SER A 236 -17.51 0.35 -8.97
N THR A 237 -18.55 -0.48 -8.88
CA THR A 237 -19.60 -0.60 -9.92
C THR A 237 -20.46 0.65 -10.09
N ASP A 238 -20.73 1.43 -9.04
CA ASP A 238 -21.49 2.69 -9.15
C ASP A 238 -20.69 3.84 -9.80
N ARG A 239 -19.37 3.67 -9.99
CA ARG A 239 -18.53 4.65 -10.68
C ARG A 239 -18.49 4.45 -12.19
N ALA A 240 -18.96 3.30 -12.69
CA ALA A 240 -19.31 3.12 -14.09
C ALA A 240 -20.73 3.66 -14.29
N GLY A 241 -20.83 4.91 -14.75
CA GLY A 241 -22.11 5.59 -14.95
C GLY A 241 -23.14 4.70 -15.63
N THR A 242 -24.32 4.61 -15.00
CA THR A 242 -25.51 3.94 -15.50
C THR A 242 -25.90 4.59 -16.83
N PHE A 243 -25.40 4.05 -17.93
CA PHE A 243 -25.93 4.37 -19.25
C PHE A 243 -27.26 3.64 -19.37
N THR A 244 -28.36 4.35 -19.11
CA THR A 244 -29.71 3.86 -19.36
C THR A 244 -29.95 3.97 -20.88
N PRO A 245 -30.01 2.86 -21.64
CA PRO A 245 -30.35 2.96 -23.05
C PRO A 245 -31.84 3.24 -23.14
N THR A 246 -32.19 4.39 -23.71
CA THR A 246 -33.58 4.72 -24.06
C THR A 246 -33.96 3.90 -25.30
N PRO A 247 -35.11 3.19 -25.33
CA PRO A 247 -35.46 2.37 -26.47
C PRO A 247 -36.22 3.20 -27.53
N THR A 248 -35.58 3.42 -28.67
CA THR A 248 -36.22 3.83 -29.94
C THR A 248 -35.35 3.21 -31.04
N GLY A 249 -35.77 2.15 -31.72
CA GLY A 249 -36.79 2.19 -32.76
C GLY A 249 -36.05 2.11 -34.11
N ASP A 250 -36.27 1.02 -34.85
CA ASP A 250 -35.67 0.72 -36.15
C ASP A 250 -35.70 1.91 -37.12
N HIS A 251 -34.66 2.06 -37.94
CA HIS A 251 -34.73 2.04 -39.41
C HIS A 251 -33.33 2.26 -40.02
N SER A 252 -32.98 1.36 -40.94
CA SER A 252 -31.89 1.49 -41.90
C SER A 252 -32.09 2.68 -42.84
N ASP A 253 -31.06 3.52 -43.02
CA ASP A 253 -30.57 3.86 -44.36
C ASP A 253 -29.34 4.78 -44.33
N ALA A 254 -28.53 4.63 -45.37
CA ALA A 254 -27.28 5.33 -45.62
C ALA A 254 -27.49 6.79 -46.05
N ALA A 255 -26.58 7.69 -45.63
CA ALA A 255 -26.17 8.83 -46.46
C ALA A 255 -24.81 9.39 -46.03
N VAL A 256 -23.93 9.45 -47.02
CA VAL A 256 -22.65 10.16 -47.01
C VAL A 256 -22.92 11.65 -47.24
N ALA A 257 -22.36 12.55 -46.44
CA ALA A 257 -22.22 13.95 -46.82
C ALA A 257 -21.01 14.61 -46.13
N ARG A 258 -20.16 15.22 -46.97
CA ARG A 258 -18.96 15.99 -46.61
C ARG A 258 -19.30 17.48 -46.41
N LEU A 259 -18.36 18.14 -45.70
CA LEU A 259 -18.03 19.59 -45.67
C LEU A 259 -19.04 20.56 -45.02
N SER A 260 -18.59 21.29 -43.99
CA SER A 260 -17.91 22.59 -44.12
C SER A 260 -17.86 23.32 -42.77
N SER A 261 -16.69 23.89 -42.46
CA SER A 261 -16.48 24.82 -41.34
C SER A 261 -17.02 26.21 -41.67
N PRO A 262 -17.34 27.03 -40.65
CA PRO A 262 -17.14 28.47 -40.75
C PRO A 262 -16.17 29.00 -39.69
N ILE A 263 -15.32 29.90 -40.17
CA ILE A 263 -14.41 30.79 -39.46
C ILE A 263 -15.23 31.92 -38.82
N LEU A 264 -14.90 32.30 -37.58
CA LEU A 264 -15.17 33.63 -37.05
C LEU A 264 -13.95 34.13 -36.29
N ALA A 265 -13.28 35.11 -36.89
CA ALA A 265 -12.21 35.89 -36.31
C ALA A 265 -12.79 37.07 -35.53
N SER A 266 -12.16 37.45 -34.43
CA SER A 266 -12.15 38.82 -33.94
C SER A 266 -10.80 39.11 -33.30
N VAL A 267 -10.19 40.17 -33.82
CA VAL A 267 -8.85 40.69 -33.55
C VAL A 267 -8.94 41.72 -32.42
N ALA A 268 -7.99 41.69 -31.48
CA ALA A 268 -7.55 42.88 -30.76
C ALA A 268 -6.05 42.73 -30.43
N THR A 269 -5.25 43.53 -31.12
CA THR A 269 -3.80 43.72 -30.95
C THR A 269 -3.54 45.03 -30.22
N CYS A 270 -2.66 45.02 -29.21
CA CYS A 270 -1.80 46.13 -28.74
C CYS A 270 -1.07 45.64 -27.48
N LEU A 271 0.21 45.81 -27.19
CA LEU A 271 1.36 46.39 -27.88
C LEU A 271 2.60 45.87 -27.11
N CYS A 272 3.70 45.79 -27.83
CA CYS A 272 5.07 45.42 -27.46
C CYS A 272 5.66 46.31 -26.35
N VAL A 273 6.56 45.78 -25.51
CA VAL A 273 7.97 46.25 -25.38
C VAL A 273 8.85 45.11 -24.85
N SER A 274 9.92 44.87 -25.60
CA SER A 274 11.06 43.98 -25.37
C SER A 274 12.26 44.75 -24.80
N MET A 275 13.04 44.12 -23.91
CA MET A 275 14.52 44.21 -23.82
C MET A 275 14.93 43.21 -22.72
N LEU A 276 15.50 42.03 -22.99
CA LEU A 276 16.76 41.66 -23.66
C LEU A 276 18.02 42.12 -22.91
N ALA A 277 18.72 41.10 -22.39
CA ALA A 277 20.18 40.95 -22.23
C ALA A 277 20.90 41.83 -21.19
N ALA A 278 22.01 41.43 -20.57
CA ALA A 278 22.68 40.15 -20.36
C ALA A 278 23.93 40.42 -19.48
N PHE A 279 24.54 39.35 -19.00
CA PHE A 279 25.97 39.18 -18.72
C PHE A 279 26.64 39.79 -17.47
N ALA A 280 27.27 38.86 -16.74
CA ALA A 280 28.69 38.85 -16.32
C ALA A 280 29.04 39.21 -14.86
N THR A 281 29.43 38.14 -14.15
CA THR A 281 30.60 38.00 -13.25
C THR A 281 30.91 39.09 -12.23
N LEU A 282 30.85 38.69 -10.96
CA LEU A 282 32.02 38.57 -10.08
C LEU A 282 31.85 37.36 -9.16
#